data_AF-A0A0S4I3J4-F1
#
_entry.id   AF-A0A0S4I3J4-F1
#
_cell.length_a   1.000
_cell.length_b   1.000
_cell.length_c   1.000
_cell.angle_alpha   90.00
_cell.angle_beta   90.00
_cell.angle_gamma   90.00
#
_symmetry.space_group_name_H-M   'P 1'
#
loop_
_entity.id
_entity.type
_entity.pdbx_description
1 polymer ?
#
loop_
_entity_poly.entity_id
_entity_poly.type
_entity_poly.pdbx_seq_one_letter_code
_entity_poly.pdbx_strand_id
1 'polypeptide(L)'
;MNRYITRGIANSLPIILQKQLWQLVARREQTQSKGKESLDYFHIFQFNMHNNQLYIKHKQERPEYVKTHKANVKQSIDINKVYIIREDDVDLSYYVMLLPEEY
;
A
#
# COMPACT_ATOMS: atom_id res chain seq x y z
N MET A 1 11.51 -4.39 -10.11
CA MET A 1 11.72 -3.80 -8.78
C MET A 1 11.47 -4.86 -7.72
N ASN A 2 12.36 -4.96 -6.74
CA ASN A 2 12.21 -5.91 -5.62
C ASN A 2 11.14 -5.42 -4.64
N ARG A 3 10.42 -6.36 -4.02
CA ARG A 3 9.36 -6.07 -3.04
C ARG A 3 9.61 -6.89 -1.79
N TYR A 4 9.68 -6.21 -0.66
CA TYR A 4 9.92 -6.80 0.64
C TYR A 4 8.76 -6.48 1.58
N ILE A 5 8.60 -7.32 2.59
CA ILE A 5 7.66 -7.10 3.69
C ILE A 5 8.43 -7.26 4.99
N THR A 6 8.06 -6.48 6.00
CA THR A 6 8.58 -6.69 7.36
C THR A 6 7.98 -7.94 7.99
N ARG A 7 8.57 -8.39 9.11
CA ARG A 7 8.02 -9.49 9.91
C ARG A 7 6.65 -9.11 10.49
N GLY A 8 6.44 -7.86 10.89
CA GLY A 8 5.15 -7.37 11.36
C GLY A 8 4.06 -7.56 10.31
N ILE A 9 4.34 -7.19 9.06
CA ILE A 9 3.39 -7.40 7.95
C ILE A 9 3.13 -8.87 7.67
N ALA A 10 4.17 -9.71 7.66
CA ALA A 10 4.03 -11.14 7.43
C ALA A 10 3.10 -11.81 8.45
N ASN A 11 3.11 -11.35 9.70
CA ASN A 11 2.29 -11.90 10.78
C ASN A 11 0.88 -11.30 10.85
N SER A 12 0.72 -10.01 10.52
CA SER A 12 -0.50 -9.25 10.82
C SER A 12 -1.39 -8.97 9.61
N LEU A 13 -0.86 -9.02 8.38
CA LEU A 13 -1.64 -8.72 7.17
C LEU A 13 -1.84 -10.01 6.32
N PRO A 14 -3.08 -10.45 6.06
CA PRO A 14 -3.35 -11.60 5.20
C PRO A 14 -2.69 -11.47 3.82
N ILE A 15 -2.13 -12.58 3.30
CA ILE A 15 -1.43 -12.60 2.01
C ILE A 15 -2.28 -12.09 0.83
N ILE A 16 -3.60 -12.27 0.90
CA ILE A 16 -4.55 -11.75 -0.09
C ILE A 16 -4.53 -10.22 -0.12
N LEU A 17 -4.50 -9.58 1.05
CA LEU A 17 -4.39 -8.13 1.16
C LEU A 17 -3.01 -7.64 0.77
N GLN A 18 -1.93 -8.31 1.20
CA GLN A 18 -0.57 -7.96 0.77
C GLN A 18 -0.48 -7.88 -0.77
N LYS A 19 -0.96 -8.93 -1.47
CA LYS A 19 -1.01 -8.96 -2.94
C LYS A 19 -1.87 -7.83 -3.52
N GLN A 20 -3.01 -7.54 -2.91
CA GLN A 20 -3.89 -6.45 -3.35
C GLN A 20 -3.21 -5.08 -3.22
N LEU A 21 -2.54 -4.80 -2.10
CA LEU A 21 -1.83 -3.53 -1.92
C LEU A 21 -0.72 -3.35 -2.98
N TRP A 22 0.05 -4.39 -3.27
CA TRP A 22 1.06 -4.36 -4.34
C TRP A 22 0.46 -4.06 -5.72
N GLN A 23 -0.73 -4.61 -6.01
CA GLN A 23 -1.44 -4.30 -7.25
C GLN A 23 -1.92 -2.85 -7.30
N LEU A 24 -2.35 -2.27 -6.16
CA LEU A 24 -2.76 -0.87 -6.08
C LEU A 24 -1.59 0.09 -6.30
N VAL A 25 -0.42 -0.19 -5.70
CA VAL A 25 0.83 0.55 -5.95
C VAL A 25 1.17 0.54 -7.43
N ALA A 26 1.29 -0.65 -8.04
CA ALA A 26 1.65 -0.77 -9.46
C ALA A 26 0.66 -0.05 -10.40
N ARG A 27 -0.65 -0.09 -10.09
CA ARG A 27 -1.67 0.63 -10.87
C ARG A 27 -1.53 2.14 -10.72
N ARG A 28 -1.21 2.63 -9.52
CA ARG A 28 -1.05 4.07 -9.27
C ARG A 28 0.17 4.60 -10.03
N GLU A 29 1.30 3.90 -9.97
CA GLU A 29 2.52 4.27 -10.70
C GLU A 29 2.33 4.26 -12.21
N GLN A 30 1.62 3.26 -12.74
CA GLN A 30 1.27 3.23 -14.15
C GLN A 30 0.41 4.45 -14.55
N THR A 31 -0.50 4.87 -13.66
CA THR A 31 -1.33 6.05 -13.87
C THR A 31 -0.48 7.34 -13.85
N GLN A 32 0.40 7.49 -12.87
CA GLN A 32 1.31 8.64 -12.75
C GLN A 32 2.24 8.74 -13.96
N SER A 33 2.83 7.62 -14.39
CA SER A 33 3.72 7.54 -15.54
C SER A 33 3.01 7.98 -16.83
N LYS A 34 1.76 7.56 -17.05
CA LYS A 34 0.95 7.98 -18.21
C LYS A 34 0.55 9.46 -18.14
N GLY A 35 0.24 9.95 -16.95
CA GLY A 35 -0.15 11.34 -16.70
C GLY A 35 1.02 12.32 -16.66
N LYS A 36 2.27 11.86 -16.75
CA LYS A 36 3.50 12.64 -16.50
C LYS A 36 3.50 13.29 -15.10
N GLU A 37 2.84 12.65 -14.14
CA GLU A 37 2.90 13.05 -12.73
C GLU A 37 4.19 12.50 -12.10
N SER A 38 4.75 13.23 -11.13
CA SER A 38 5.82 12.71 -10.30
C SER A 38 5.34 11.47 -9.55
N LEU A 39 6.23 10.48 -9.40
CA LEU A 39 6.00 9.34 -8.52
C LEU A 39 6.14 9.80 -7.08
N ASP A 40 5.19 9.40 -6.23
CA ASP A 40 5.33 9.55 -4.79
C ASP A 40 5.98 8.27 -4.27
N TYR A 41 6.97 8.40 -3.40
CA TYR A 41 7.64 7.26 -2.79
C TYR A 41 6.80 6.66 -1.66
N PHE A 42 5.85 7.41 -1.09
CA PHE A 42 5.12 7.02 0.10
C PHE A 42 3.65 6.69 -0.18
N HIS A 43 3.23 5.46 0.13
CA HIS A 43 1.86 4.99 0.02
C HIS A 43 1.29 4.66 1.39
N ILE A 44 0.18 5.31 1.74
CA ILE A 44 -0.54 5.08 2.99
C ILE A 44 -1.81 4.30 2.69
N PHE A 45 -1.98 3.13 3.30
CA PHE A 45 -3.19 2.32 3.22
C PHE A 45 -3.88 2.28 4.58
N GLN A 46 -5.15 2.67 4.65
CA GLN A 46 -5.97 2.59 5.86
C GLN A 46 -7.13 1.63 5.63
N PHE A 47 -7.40 0.77 6.61
CA PHE A 47 -8.42 -0.26 6.54
C PHE A 47 -9.62 0.11 7.39
N ASN A 48 -10.83 -0.01 6.82
CA ASN A 48 -12.07 0.31 7.53
C ASN A 48 -13.14 -0.72 7.19
N MET A 49 -13.85 -1.21 8.20
CA MET A 49 -15.02 -2.07 8.01
C MET A 49 -16.27 -1.22 7.83
N HIS A 50 -17.07 -1.55 6.83
CA HIS A 50 -18.38 -0.95 6.62
C HIS A 50 -19.34 -2.00 6.05
N ASN A 51 -20.47 -2.24 6.71
CA ASN A 51 -21.47 -3.24 6.33
C ASN A 51 -20.87 -4.63 6.00
N ASN A 52 -20.07 -5.18 6.92
CA ASN A 52 -19.37 -6.47 6.76
C ASN A 52 -18.44 -6.57 5.53
N GLN A 53 -18.02 -5.43 4.99
CA GLN A 53 -17.04 -5.33 3.92
C GLN A 53 -15.85 -4.50 4.37
N LEU A 54 -14.65 -5.04 4.18
CA LEU A 54 -13.42 -4.29 4.40
C LEU A 54 -13.15 -3.37 3.21
N TYR A 55 -12.78 -2.13 3.49
CA TYR A 55 -12.37 -1.12 2.51
C TYR A 55 -10.95 -0.65 2.79
N ILE A 56 -10.23 -0.35 1.72
CA ILE A 56 -8.86 0.12 1.71
C ILE A 56 -8.86 1.56 1.20
N LYS A 57 -8.55 2.52 2.05
CA LYS A 57 -8.31 3.90 1.65
C LYS A 57 -6.82 4.07 1.36
N HIS A 58 -6.47 4.28 0.10
CA HIS A 58 -5.11 4.52 -0.38
C HIS A 58 -4.88 6.03 -0.54
N LYS A 59 -3.81 6.54 0.09
CA LYS A 59 -3.38 7.94 -0.02
C LYS A 59 -1.92 8.09 -0.45
N GLN A 60 -1.62 9.20 -1.11
CA GLN A 60 -0.27 9.74 -1.36
C GLN A 60 -0.32 11.27 -1.16
N GLU A 61 0.83 11.88 -0.92
CA GLU A 61 0.94 13.33 -0.65
C GLU A 61 1.25 14.14 -1.90
N ARG A 62 2.13 13.65 -2.79
CA ARG A 62 2.64 14.41 -3.94
C ARG A 62 2.72 13.59 -5.23
N PRO A 63 1.78 13.78 -6.17
CA PRO A 63 0.60 14.64 -6.08
C PRO A 63 -0.43 14.09 -5.08
N GLU A 64 -1.29 14.97 -4.56
CA GLU A 64 -2.34 14.57 -3.64
C GLU A 64 -3.22 13.50 -4.30
N TYR A 65 -3.37 12.38 -3.61
CA TYR A 65 -4.16 11.27 -4.08
C TYR A 65 -4.91 10.65 -2.91
N VAL A 66 -6.21 10.42 -3.10
CA VAL A 66 -7.03 9.64 -2.17
C VAL A 66 -8.00 8.78 -2.97
N LYS A 67 -7.97 7.47 -2.76
CA LYS A 67 -8.94 6.54 -3.37
C LYS A 67 -9.33 5.44 -2.42
N THR A 68 -10.62 5.09 -2.42
CA THR A 68 -11.15 3.97 -1.64
C THR A 68 -11.38 2.77 -2.55
N HIS A 69 -10.91 1.61 -2.11
CA HIS A 69 -11.01 0.34 -2.81
C HIS A 69 -11.74 -0.68 -1.93
N LYS A 70 -12.51 -1.56 -2.56
CA LYS A 70 -13.06 -2.72 -1.87
C LYS A 70 -11.93 -3.74 -1.64
N ALA A 71 -11.79 -4.22 -0.42
CA ALA A 71 -10.83 -5.28 -0.12
C ALA A 71 -11.28 -6.62 -0.71
N ASN A 72 -10.33 -7.45 -1.09
CA ASN A 72 -10.55 -8.82 -1.56
C ASN A 72 -10.82 -9.81 -0.42
N VAL A 73 -10.97 -9.31 0.81
CA VAL A 73 -11.38 -10.06 2.00
C VAL A 73 -12.61 -9.38 2.61
N LYS A 74 -13.46 -10.16 3.28
CA LYS A 74 -14.65 -9.66 3.98
C LYS A 74 -14.48 -9.63 5.50
N GLN A 75 -13.46 -10.32 6.01
CA GLN A 75 -13.16 -10.38 7.43
C GLN A 75 -12.50 -9.09 7.93
N SER A 76 -12.72 -8.78 9.21
CA SER A 76 -11.93 -7.79 9.92
C SER A 76 -10.47 -8.24 10.01
N ILE A 77 -9.59 -7.27 10.20
CA ILE A 77 -8.17 -7.47 10.43
C ILE A 77 -7.75 -6.65 11.65
N ASP A 78 -6.72 -7.09 12.36
CA ASP A 78 -6.29 -6.49 13.63
C ASP A 78 -5.33 -5.29 13.44
N ILE A 79 -5.16 -4.84 12.19
CA ILE A 79 -4.37 -3.66 11.85
C ILE A 79 -5.22 -2.67 11.04
N ASN A 80 -5.06 -1.39 11.32
CA ASN A 80 -5.86 -0.33 10.68
C ASN A 80 -5.08 0.44 9.60
N LYS A 81 -3.76 0.27 9.52
CA LYS A 81 -2.91 1.04 8.62
C LYS A 81 -1.65 0.28 8.25
N VAL A 82 -1.19 0.45 7.01
CA VAL A 82 0.05 -0.10 6.46
C VAL A 82 0.71 0.95 5.57
N TYR A 83 2.03 0.98 5.58
CA TYR A 83 2.84 1.79 4.67
C TYR A 83 3.48 0.92 3.59
N ILE A 84 3.60 1.48 2.39
CA ILE A 84 4.51 0.98 1.37
C ILE A 84 5.40 2.13 0.94
N ILE A 85 6.70 1.91 1.05
CA ILE A 85 7.72 2.91 0.76
C ILE A 85 8.55 2.41 -0.39
N ARG A 86 8.79 3.27 -1.37
CA ARG A 86 9.80 3.11 -2.39
C ARG A 86 11.10 3.70 -1.88
N GLU A 87 12.13 2.88 -1.81
CA GLU A 87 13.51 3.33 -1.61
C GLU A 87 14.20 3.33 -2.97
N ASP A 88 14.77 4.47 -3.33
CA ASP A 88 15.56 4.65 -4.53
C ASP A 88 16.97 5.07 -4.13
N ASP A 89 17.92 4.15 -4.24
CA ASP A 89 19.36 4.40 -4.13
C ASP A 89 20.02 4.27 -5.52
N VAL A 90 21.27 4.73 -5.65
CA VAL A 90 22.03 4.82 -6.91
C VAL A 90 22.02 3.49 -7.69
N ASP A 91 22.15 2.36 -6.98
CA ASP A 91 22.24 1.03 -7.58
C ASP A 91 21.05 0.12 -7.25
N LEU A 92 20.12 0.57 -6.40
CA LEU A 92 19.05 -0.27 -5.87
C LEU A 92 17.75 0.51 -5.67
N SER A 93 16.72 0.12 -6.41
CA SER A 93 15.35 0.51 -6.13
C SER A 93 14.55 -0.69 -5.61
N TYR A 94 13.90 -0.53 -4.46
CA TYR A 94 13.01 -1.54 -3.90
C TYR A 94 11.81 -0.93 -3.19
N TYR A 95 10.81 -1.75 -2.94
CA TYR A 95 9.70 -1.39 -2.07
C TYR A 95 9.73 -2.21 -0.81
N VAL A 96 9.34 -1.59 0.30
CA VAL A 96 9.08 -2.27 1.56
C VAL A 96 7.66 -1.98 2.01
N MET A 97 6.93 -3.03 2.40
CA MET A 97 5.66 -2.91 3.11
C MET A 97 5.94 -3.11 4.60
N LEU A 98 5.46 -2.18 5.42
CA LEU A 98 5.73 -2.15 6.86
C LEU A 98 4.53 -1.62 7.65
N LEU A 99 4.48 -1.98 8.92
CA LEU A 99 3.55 -1.39 9.88
C LEU A 99 3.99 0.04 10.24
N PRO A 100 3.08 0.93 10.64
CA PRO A 100 3.44 2.29 11.04
C PRO A 100 4.45 2.37 12.19
N GLU A 101 4.45 1.37 13.08
CA GLU A 101 5.34 1.30 14.24
C GLU A 101 6.75 0.81 13.87
N GLU A 102 6.95 0.33 12.63
CA GLU A 102 8.24 -0.12 12.09
C GLU A 102 8.92 0.94 11.21
N TYR A 103 8.28 2.12 11.04
CA TYR A 103 8.81 3.27 10.31
C TYR A 103 9.55 4.21 11.26
#